data_AF-A0A3Q4GSG4-F1
#
_entry.id   AF-A0A3Q4GSG4-F1
#
_cell.length_a   1.000
_cell.length_b   1.000
_cell.length_c   1.000
_cell.angle_alpha   90.00
_cell.angle_beta   90.00
_cell.angle_gamma   90.00
#
_symmetry.space_group_name_H-M   'P 1'
#
loop_
_entity.id
_entity.type
_entity.pdbx_description
1 polymer ?
#
loop_
_entity_poly.entity_id
_entity_poly.type
_entity_poly.pdbx_seq_one_letter_code
_entity_poly.pdbx_strand_id
1 'polypeptide(L)' 'RRRQLDDRPHRAWFIRDYLQNLGVEIKEWPASSPDLNPTEYSCDQLLLTVHARVTNTTTLDDLQQMLFEEWEAIPQ' A
#
# COMPACT_ATOMS: atom_id res chain seq x y z
N ARG A 1 -9.46 8.31 -9.19
CA ARG A 1 -8.25 8.69 -9.97
C ARG A 1 -7.03 8.36 -9.11
N ARG A 2 -6.63 7.07 -9.04
CA ARG A 2 -5.45 6.63 -8.29
C ARG A 2 -4.21 7.08 -9.08
N ARG A 3 -3.30 7.84 -8.46
CA ARG A 3 -2.04 8.27 -9.09
C ARG A 3 -1.14 7.05 -9.20
N GLN A 4 -1.02 6.48 -10.41
CA GLN A 4 0.05 5.55 -10.74
C GLN A 4 1.39 6.27 -10.54
N LEU A 5 2.28 5.70 -9.74
CA LEU A 5 3.64 6.20 -9.52
C LEU A 5 4.57 5.98 -10.75
N ASP A 6 4.02 5.44 -11.84
CA ASP A 6 4.72 5.16 -13.10
C ASP A 6 5.05 6.41 -13.94
N ASP A 7 4.63 7.61 -13.53
CA ASP A 7 4.79 8.82 -14.32
C ASP A 7 6.20 9.45 -14.30
N ARG A 8 7.19 8.80 -13.67
CA ARG A 8 8.60 9.28 -13.63
C ARG A 8 9.61 8.17 -13.97
N PRO A 9 9.88 7.92 -15.27
CA PRO A 9 10.77 6.83 -15.71
C PRO A 9 12.17 6.90 -15.09
N HIS A 10 12.68 8.09 -14.78
CA HIS A 10 14.00 8.27 -14.15
C HIS A 10 14.05 7.80 -12.69
N ARG A 11 12.96 7.92 -11.93
CA ARG A 11 12.94 7.53 -10.51
C ARG A 11 12.74 6.02 -10.36
N ALA A 12 11.91 5.43 -11.21
CA ALA A 12 11.67 3.99 -11.23
C ALA A 12 12.96 3.21 -11.58
N TRP A 13 13.74 3.69 -12.55
CA TRP A 13 15.02 3.05 -12.91
C TRP A 13 16.04 3.07 -11.77
N PHE A 14 16.24 4.22 -11.12
CA PHE A 14 17.19 4.33 -10.00
C PHE A 14 16.81 3.44 -8.83
N ILE A 15 15.51 3.39 -8.48
CA ILE A 15 15.03 2.51 -7.41
C ILE A 15 15.22 1.05 -7.78
N ARG A 16 14.98 0.68 -9.05
CA ARG A 16 15.18 -0.69 -9.54
C ARG A 16 16.65 -1.11 -9.43
N ASP A 17 17.57 -0.28 -9.91
CA ASP A 17 19.01 -0.54 -9.84
C ASP A 17 19.49 -0.66 -8.38
N TYR A 18 19.04 0.25 -7.51
CA TYR A 18 19.38 0.21 -6.09
C TYR A 18 18.90 -1.08 -5.39
N LEU A 19 17.66 -1.49 -5.64
CA LEU A 19 17.10 -2.71 -5.06
C LEU A 19 17.80 -3.97 -5.59
N GLN A 20 18.15 -4.01 -6.87
CA GLN A 20 18.94 -5.10 -7.46
C GLN A 20 20.34 -5.20 -6.83
N ASN A 21 21.00 -4.06 -6.59
CA ASN A 21 22.29 -4.01 -5.89
C ASN A 21 22.20 -4.49 -4.43
N LEU A 22 21.04 -4.35 -3.79
CA LEU A 22 20.76 -4.91 -2.46
C LEU A 22 20.40 -6.40 -2.49
N GLY A 23 20.35 -7.03 -3.67
CA GLY A 23 19.93 -8.41 -3.83
C GLY A 23 18.41 -8.63 -3.65
N VAL A 24 17.62 -7.57 -3.70
CA VAL A 24 16.15 -7.64 -3.63
C VAL A 24 15.61 -7.99 -5.01
N GLU A 25 14.94 -9.14 -5.11
CA GLU A 25 14.23 -9.52 -6.32
C GLU A 25 13.00 -8.61 -6.51
N ILE A 26 12.99 -7.84 -7.60
CA ILE A 26 11.82 -7.04 -7.99
C ILE A 26 10.91 -7.92 -8.83
N LYS A 27 9.75 -8.26 -8.27
CA LYS A 27 8.68 -8.92 -9.01
C LYS A 27 7.99 -7.91 -9.94
N GLU A 28 8.03 -8.17 -11.24
CA GLU A 28 7.29 -7.38 -12.21
C GLU A 28 5.81 -7.75 -12.13
N TRP A 29 5.02 -6.84 -11.55
CA TRP A 29 3.56 -6.93 -11.60
C TRP A 29 3.06 -6.20 -12.85
N PRO A 30 2.12 -6.78 -13.61
CA PRO A 30 1.56 -6.09 -14.77
C PRO A 30 0.84 -4.82 -14.31
N ALA A 31 1.15 -3.68 -14.93
CA ALA A 31 0.55 -2.37 -14.63
C ALA A 31 -0.99 -2.34 -14.74
N SER A 32 -1.57 -3.35 -15.40
CA SER A 32 -3.00 -3.53 -15.61
C SER A 32 -3.71 -4.33 -14.51
N SER A 33 -2.98 -4.93 -13.56
CA SER A 33 -3.56 -5.71 -12.46
C SER A 33 -3.01 -5.29 -11.09
N PRO A 34 -3.34 -4.06 -10.64
CA PRO A 34 -3.08 -3.62 -9.26
C PRO A 34 -3.65 -4.58 -8.21
N ASP A 35 -4.74 -5.29 -8.54
CA ASP A 35 -5.40 -6.31 -7.72
C ASP A 35 -4.54 -7.57 -7.48
N LEU A 36 -3.53 -7.83 -8.32
CA LEU A 36 -2.61 -8.96 -8.15
C LEU A 36 -1.42 -8.64 -7.25
N ASN A 37 -1.25 -7.39 -6.81
CA ASN A 37 -0.23 -7.04 -5.83
C ASN A 37 -0.78 -7.31 -4.41
N PRO A 38 -0.20 -8.27 -3.65
CA PRO A 38 -0.66 -8.55 -2.29
C PRO A 38 -0.66 -7.32 -1.38
N THR A 39 0.28 -6.38 -1.59
CA THR A 39 0.35 -5.13 -0.82
C THR A 39 -0.84 -4.22 -1.12
N GLU A 40 -1.28 -4.13 -2.38
CA GLU A 40 -2.46 -3.33 -2.73
C GLU A 40 -3.74 -3.94 -2.19
N TYR A 41 -3.85 -5.28 -2.21
CA TYR A 41 -4.99 -5.98 -1.61
C TYR A 41 -5.10 -5.69 -0.10
N SER A 42 -4.01 -5.85 0.65
CA SER A 42 -3.98 -5.54 2.09
C SER A 42 -4.30 -4.06 2.37
N CYS A 43 -3.78 -3.12 1.56
CA CYS A 43 -4.11 -1.70 1.68
C CYS A 43 -5.59 -1.40 1.38
N ASP A 44 -6.18 -2.01 0.37
CA ASP A 44 -7.60 -1.80 0.05
C ASP A 44 -8.50 -2.37 1.17
N GLN A 45 -8.16 -3.53 1.76
CA GLN A 45 -8.87 -4.06 2.94
C GLN A 45 -8.77 -3.14 4.15
N LEU A 46 -7.57 -2.67 4.48
CA LEU A 46 -7.36 -1.69 5.55
C LEU A 46 -8.25 -0.45 5.38
N LEU A 47 -8.20 0.15 4.18
CA LEU A 47 -8.94 1.37 3.89
C LEU A 47 -10.44 1.16 4.04
N LEU A 48 -10.96 0.03 3.56
CA LEU A 48 -12.38 -0.31 3.69
C LEU A 48 -12.79 -0.45 5.15
N THR A 49 -12.03 -1.18 5.96
CA THR A 49 -12.38 -1.44 7.37
C THR A 49 -12.26 -0.18 8.22
N VAL A 50 -11.19 0.60 8.02
CA VAL A 50 -11.04 1.90 8.70
C VAL A 50 -12.16 2.85 8.28
N HIS A 51 -12.51 2.95 7.00
CA HIS A 51 -13.64 3.79 6.56
C HIS A 51 -14.97 3.39 7.18
N ALA A 52 -15.20 2.09 7.43
CA ALA A 52 -16.41 1.60 8.09
C ALA A 52 -16.43 1.90 9.60
N ARG A 53 -15.26 1.94 10.24
CA ARG A 53 -15.11 2.13 11.69
C ARG A 53 -15.02 3.60 12.11
N VAL A 54 -14.49 4.46 11.24
CA VAL A 54 -14.35 5.89 11.47
C VAL A 54 -15.73 6.55 11.47
N THR A 55 -16.09 7.11 12.62
CA THR A 55 -17.32 7.91 12.79
C THR A 55 -17.01 9.41 12.61
N ASN A 56 -18.03 10.26 12.59
CA ASN A 56 -17.87 11.69 12.28
C ASN A 56 -16.98 12.50 13.26
N THR A 57 -16.52 11.92 14.37
CA THR A 57 -15.76 12.63 15.42
C THR A 57 -14.62 11.79 15.97
N THR A 58 -13.67 11.39 15.12
CA THR A 58 -12.46 10.67 15.57
C THR A 58 -11.24 11.59 15.53
N THR A 59 -10.44 11.59 16.58
CA THR A 59 -9.18 12.37 16.63
C THR A 59 -8.10 11.71 15.77
N LEU A 60 -6.99 12.41 15.52
CA LEU A 60 -5.87 11.82 14.78
C LEU A 60 -5.26 10.62 15.52
N ASP A 61 -5.17 10.68 16.84
CA ASP A 61 -4.63 9.59 17.66
C ASP A 61 -5.52 8.36 17.58
N ASP A 62 -6.84 8.54 17.63
CA ASP A 62 -7.80 7.44 17.48
C ASP A 62 -7.71 6.80 16.08
N LEU A 63 -7.51 7.60 15.03
CA LEU A 63 -7.31 7.12 13.67
C LEU A 63 -6.03 6.28 13.55
N GLN A 64 -4.93 6.73 14.16
CA GLN A 64 -3.68 6.00 14.19
C GLN A 64 -3.83 4.67 14.93
N GLN A 65 -4.48 4.68 16.10
CA GLN A 65 -4.74 3.48 16.89
C GLN A 65 -5.59 2.47 16.11
N MET A 66 -6.67 2.92 15.47
CA MET A 66 -7.51 2.04 14.63
C MET A 66 -6.74 1.48 13.44
N LEU A 67 -5.89 2.27 12.77
CA LEU A 67 -5.06 1.77 11.67
C LEU A 67 -4.15 0.62 12.10
N PHE A 68 -3.54 0.72 13.27
CA PHE A 68 -2.71 -0.36 13.83
C PHE A 68 -3.54 -1.60 14.17
N GLU A 69 -4.69 -1.44 14.81
CA GLU A 69 -5.57 -2.56 15.16
C GLU A 69 -6.07 -3.31 13.93
N GLU A 70 -6.53 -2.59 12.90
CA GLU A 70 -7.00 -3.23 11.66
C GLU A 70 -5.86 -3.87 10.86
N TRP A 71 -4.63 -3.34 10.96
CA TRP A 71 -3.45 -3.94 10.32
C TRP A 71 -3.08 -5.27 10.95
N GLU A 72 -3.03 -5.35 12.28
CA GLU A 72 -2.74 -6.59 13.01
C GLU A 72 -3.86 -7.65 12.83
N ALA A 73 -5.07 -7.23 12.48
CA ALA A 73 -6.20 -8.13 12.23
C ALA A 73 -6.18 -8.78 10.83
N ILE A 74 -5.35 -8.31 9.89
CA ILE A 74 -5.24 -8.90 8.55
C ILE A 74 -4.46 -10.22 8.63
N PRO A 75 -5.07 -11.36 8.24
CA PRO A 75 -4.37 -12.64 8.23
C PRO A 75 -3.19 -12.61 7.26
N GLN A 76 -2.04 -13.13 7.72
CA GLN A 76 -0.79 -13.24 6.98
C GLN A 76 -0.77 -14.44 6.04
#